data_AF-A0A7M2T7W4-F1
#
_entry.id   AF-A0A7M2T7W4-F1
#
_cell.length_a   1.000
_cell.length_b   1.000
_cell.length_c   1.000
_cell.angle_alpha   90.00
_cell.angle_beta   90.00
_cell.angle_gamma   90.00
#
_symmetry.space_group_name_H-M   'P 1'
#
loop_
_entity.id
_entity.type
_entity.pdbx_description
1 polymer ?
#
loop_
_entity_poly.entity_id
_entity_poly.type
_entity_poly.pdbx_seq_one_letter_code
_entity_poly.pdbx_strand_id
1 'polypeptide(L)' 'MDMNDPQDVGAAFGALILGGTVSEEPPPPDSPLGRVREFTARYGEDALKPEHIRAAHEGCPLLP' A
#
# COMPACT_ATOMS: atom_id res chain seq x y z
N MET A 1 -15.98 0.55 3.45
CA MET A 1 -15.85 -0.75 2.78
C MET A 1 -17.21 -1.09 2.20
N ASP A 2 -17.27 -1.40 0.92
CA ASP A 2 -18.46 -1.82 0.20
C ASP A 2 -18.46 -3.35 -0.01
N MET A 3 -19.35 -4.06 0.68
CA MET A 3 -19.45 -5.52 0.57
C MET A 3 -20.11 -6.01 -0.73
N ASN A 4 -20.45 -5.09 -1.65
CA ASN A 4 -20.82 -5.42 -3.02
C ASN A 4 -19.63 -5.32 -3.99
N ASP A 5 -18.49 -4.76 -3.57
CA ASP A 5 -17.26 -4.74 -4.36
C ASP A 5 -16.46 -6.03 -4.12
N PRO A 6 -16.17 -6.83 -5.17
CA PRO A 6 -15.35 -8.02 -5.05
C PRO A 6 -13.97 -7.81 -4.42
N GLN A 7 -13.36 -6.62 -4.58
CA GLN A 7 -12.05 -6.29 -3.99
C GLN A 7 -12.15 -6.13 -2.48
N ASP A 8 -13.16 -5.42 -2.00
CA ASP A 8 -13.39 -5.21 -0.57
C ASP A 8 -13.76 -6.52 0.13
N VAL A 9 -14.57 -7.37 -0.52
CA VAL A 9 -14.86 -8.73 -0.04
C VAL A 9 -13.58 -9.57 0.02
N GLY A 10 -12.74 -9.51 -1.02
CA GLY A 10 -11.48 -10.23 -1.06
C GLY A 10 -10.50 -9.78 0.03
N ALA A 11 -10.39 -8.47 0.27
CA ALA A 11 -9.57 -7.89 1.32
C ALA A 11 -10.06 -8.29 2.72
N ALA A 12 -11.38 -8.24 2.96
CA ALA A 12 -11.99 -8.68 4.21
C ALA A 12 -11.74 -10.17 4.47
N PHE A 13 -11.90 -11.02 3.45
CA PHE A 13 -11.59 -12.45 3.54
C PHE A 13 -10.10 -12.69 3.84
N GLY A 14 -9.20 -12.00 3.14
CA GLY A 14 -7.76 -12.12 3.36
C GLY A 14 -7.35 -11.71 4.79
N ALA A 15 -7.91 -10.61 5.30
CA ALA A 15 -7.68 -10.17 6.67
C ALA A 15 -8.13 -11.23 7.69
N LEU A 16 -9.30 -11.85 7.48
CA LEU A 16 -9.82 -12.91 8.35
C LEU A 16 -8.89 -14.14 8.37
N ILE A 17 -8.42 -14.60 7.22
CA ILE A 17 -7.53 -15.76 7.12
C ILE A 17 -6.15 -15.48 7.72
N LEU A 18 -5.62 -14.26 7.55
CA LEU A 18 -4.29 -13.87 8.02
C LEU A 18 -4.27 -13.36 9.47
N GLY A 19 -5.43 -13.25 10.13
CA GLY A 19 -5.55 -12.68 11.48
C GLY A 19 -5.29 -11.18 11.54
N GLY A 20 -5.51 -10.47 10.42
CA GLY A 20 -5.33 -9.03 10.30
C GLY A 20 -6.65 -8.25 10.38
N THR A 21 -6.54 -6.94 10.20
CA THR A 21 -7.68 -6.02 10.04
C THR A 21 -7.50 -5.20 8.78
N VAL A 22 -8.59 -4.94 8.05
CA VAL A 22 -8.58 -3.98 6.94
C VAL A 22 -8.78 -2.59 7.53
N SER A 23 -7.89 -1.66 7.23
CA SER A 23 -8.00 -0.26 7.63
C SER A 23 -8.19 0.63 6.41
N GLU A 24 -9.10 1.59 6.52
CA GLU A 24 -9.31 2.66 5.52
C GLU A 24 -8.54 3.93 5.88
N GLU A 25 -7.88 3.96 7.03
CA GLU A 25 -7.07 5.10 7.45
C GLU A 25 -5.80 5.23 6.59
N PRO A 26 -5.23 6.44 6.50
CA PRO A 26 -3.93 6.61 5.87
C PRO A 26 -2.88 5.68 6.50
N PRO A 27 -2.04 5.02 5.69
CA PRO A 27 -0.99 4.17 6.23
C PRO A 27 0.03 5.02 6.99
N PRO A 28 0.70 4.47 8.03
CA PRO A 28 1.77 5.17 8.73
C PRO A 28 2.83 5.67 7.74
N PRO A 29 3.35 6.91 7.86
CA PRO A 29 4.29 7.48 6.89
C PRO A 29 5.58 6.66 6.71
N ASP A 30 6.01 5.99 7.77
CA ASP A 30 7.21 5.17 7.82
C ASP A 30 6.99 3.73 7.34
N SER A 31 5.74 3.31 7.14
CA SER A 31 5.40 2.00 6.55
C SER A 31 5.79 1.93 5.07
N PRO A 32 6.00 0.73 4.50
CA PRO A 32 6.29 0.58 3.07
C PRO A 32 5.24 1.26 2.17
N LEU A 33 3.95 1.09 2.48
CA LEU A 33 2.88 1.72 1.71
C LEU A 33 2.85 3.25 1.91
N GLY A 34 3.13 3.74 3.12
CA GLY A 34 3.25 5.18 3.40
C GLY A 34 4.33 5.85 2.56
N ARG A 35 5.50 5.22 2.44
CA ARG A 35 6.61 5.73 1.61
C ARG A 35 6.27 5.74 0.12
N VAL A 36 5.62 4.68 -0.38
CA VAL A 36 5.17 4.63 -1.78
C VAL A 36 4.16 5.74 -2.05
N ARG A 37 3.20 5.98 -1.15
CA ARG A 37 2.23 7.08 -1.27
C ARG A 37 2.92 8.46 -1.26
N GLU A 38 3.93 8.67 -0.43
CA GLU A 38 4.69 9.93 -0.44
C GLU A 38 5.43 10.13 -1.78
N PHE A 39 6.05 9.07 -2.30
CA PHE A 39 6.76 9.11 -3.58
C PHE A 39 5.82 9.45 -4.73
N THR A 40 4.67 8.77 -4.84
CA THR A 40 3.71 9.03 -5.93
C THR A 40 3.04 10.39 -5.80
N ALA A 41 2.82 10.90 -4.57
CA ALA A 41 2.34 12.26 -4.37
C ALA A 41 3.34 13.32 -4.88
N ARG A 42 4.65 13.03 -4.86
CA ARG A 42 5.71 13.95 -5.31
C ARG A 42 6.03 13.84 -6.80
N TYR A 43 6.06 12.62 -7.34
CA TYR A 43 6.56 12.35 -8.70
C TYR A 43 5.50 11.83 -9.67
N GLY A 44 4.27 11.60 -9.20
CA GLY A 44 3.18 11.00 -9.95
C GLY A 44 3.21 9.47 -9.93
N GLU A 45 2.07 8.85 -10.20
CA GLU A 45 1.93 7.39 -10.27
C GLU A 45 2.72 6.79 -11.44
N ASP A 46 2.87 7.52 -12.54
CA ASP A 46 3.64 7.09 -13.72
C ASP A 46 5.15 6.91 -13.43
N ALA A 47 5.65 7.54 -12.37
CA ALA A 47 7.04 7.38 -11.93
C ALA A 47 7.24 6.11 -11.08
N LEU A 48 6.16 5.44 -10.66
CA LEU A 48 6.24 4.26 -9.81
C LEU A 48 6.69 3.05 -10.62
N LYS A 49 7.80 2.44 -10.21
CA LYS A 49 8.34 1.23 -10.82
C LYS A 49 8.32 0.08 -9.81
N PRO A 50 8.31 -1.20 -10.24
CA PRO A 50 8.33 -2.35 -9.35
C PRO A 50 9.49 -2.33 -8.33
N GLU A 51 10.63 -1.75 -8.71
CA GLU A 51 11.80 -1.61 -7.83
C GLU A 51 11.51 -0.73 -6.61
N HIS A 52 10.59 0.23 -6.72
CA HIS A 52 10.18 1.09 -5.61
C HIS A 52 9.40 0.29 -4.56
N ILE A 53 8.60 -0.68 -4.99
CA ILE A 53 7.87 -1.55 -4.05
C ILE A 53 8.85 -2.38 -3.21
N ARG A 54 9.87 -2.95 -3.88
CA ARG A 54 10.93 -3.68 -3.18
C ARG A 54 11.73 -2.77 -2.25
N ALA A 55 12.15 -1.61 -2.72
CA ALA A 55 12.89 -0.64 -1.91
C ALA A 55 12.10 -0.19 -0.68
N ALA A 56 10.79 0.07 -0.82
CA ALA A 56 9.92 0.44 0.29
C ALA A 56 9.83 -0.67 1.35
N HIS A 57 9.73 -1.95 0.92
CA HIS A 57 9.77 -3.11 1.81
C HIS A 57 11.11 -3.26 2.52
N GLU A 58 12.23 -3.03 1.84
CA GLU A 58 13.58 -3.21 2.36
C GLU A 58 14.06 -2.08 3.28
N GLY A 59 13.31 -0.98 3.39
CA GLY A 59 13.79 0.18 4.14
C GLY A 59 14.58 1.19 3.31
N CYS A 60 14.72 0.96 2.01
CA CYS A 60 15.59 1.71 1.12
C CYS A 60 14.91 2.99 0.60
N PRO A 61 15.69 4.04 0.26
CA PRO A 61 15.17 5.23 -0.38
C PRO A 61 14.51 4.94 -1.74
N LEU A 62 13.42 5.64 -2.05
CA LEU A 62 12.75 5.60 -3.35
C LEU A 62 13.33 6.70 -4.25
N LEU A 63 14.07 6.30 -5.28
CA LEU A 63 14.73 7.20 -6.21
C LEU A 63 13.82 7.48 -7.43
N PRO A 64 13.84 8.69 -8.04
CA PRO A 64 13.07 9.00 -9.25
C PRO A 64 13.49 8.15 -10.47
#